data_AF-A0A517TEK8-F1
#
_entry.id   AF-A0A517TEK8-F1
#
_cell.length_a   1.000
_cell.length_b   1.000
_cell.length_c   1.000
_cell.angle_alpha   90.00
_cell.angle_beta   90.00
_cell.angle_gamma   90.00
#
_symmetry.space_group_name_H-M   'P 1'
#
loop_
_entity.id
_entity.type
_entity.pdbx_description
1 polymer ?
#
loop_
_entity_poly.entity_id
_entity_poly.type
_entity_poly.pdbx_seq_one_letter_code
_entity_poly.pdbx_strand_id
1 'polypeptide(L)'
;MPAFRCRGRFGFTLIELLVVIAIIATLIALLLPAVQQAREAARRSQCKNNLKQLGLALHNYHDAHSALPPAYVRDPNVTDDEGHWTWTAMILPFMEQAGLYQKFNIGTDTPSQAFGREKEAFQARYETFRCPSDTAPLLHNATLISGYDGLGFAIDRIPPSGPVESDLPIALTNYVGSNNTNLIRTGTPTDYTVGTTGGLGVFRGDVSIRFRDITDGLSNTILVGERAYEIADHVMLAGTLFAVRDRNNLGPTCQDCPAGVHAVQGLTSAVGHMQFGINPPQISNDYRLACYSSRHVGGVQFLLVDGSVHFISENIDDQTDTASATDSVLERLAAIRDGAVVGEF
;
A
#
# COMPACT_ATOMS: atom_id res chain seq x y z
N MET A 1 44.94 -64.48 26.67
CA MET A 1 45.17 -63.20 25.97
C MET A 1 44.22 -63.14 24.77
N PRO A 2 43.28 -62.17 24.67
CA PRO A 2 42.38 -62.08 23.53
C PRO A 2 43.10 -61.41 22.35
N ALA A 3 42.94 -61.97 21.15
CA ALA A 3 43.50 -61.43 19.91
C ALA A 3 42.65 -60.23 19.42
N PHE A 4 43.25 -59.05 19.32
CA PHE A 4 42.65 -57.90 18.67
C PHE A 4 42.54 -58.16 17.15
N ARG A 5 41.31 -58.33 16.65
CA ARG A 5 41.03 -58.29 15.20
C ARG A 5 41.12 -56.84 14.73
N CYS A 6 42.15 -56.50 13.96
CA CYS A 6 42.15 -55.26 13.17
C CYS A 6 41.01 -55.33 12.13
N ARG A 7 39.93 -54.57 12.38
CA ARG A 7 38.94 -54.25 11.35
C ARG A 7 39.62 -53.37 10.31
N GLY A 8 39.83 -53.91 9.11
CA GLY A 8 40.30 -53.11 7.96
C GLY A 8 39.32 -51.95 7.74
N ARG A 9 39.83 -50.72 7.89
CA ARG A 9 39.08 -49.51 7.51
C ARG A 9 39.15 -49.43 5.99
N PHE A 10 38.04 -49.72 5.31
CA PHE A 10 37.90 -49.41 3.89
C PHE A 10 37.98 -47.89 3.74
N GLY A 11 39.03 -47.39 3.09
CA GLY A 11 39.16 -45.99 2.73
C GLY A 11 38.23 -45.68 1.55
N PHE A 12 37.55 -44.55 1.61
CA PHE A 12 36.74 -44.04 0.50
C PHE A 12 37.65 -43.80 -0.72
N THR A 13 37.25 -44.29 -1.89
CA THR A 13 37.95 -43.96 -3.14
C THR A 13 37.58 -42.55 -3.59
N LEU A 14 38.52 -41.85 -4.25
CA LEU A 14 38.29 -40.51 -4.79
C LEU A 14 37.08 -40.48 -5.74
N ILE A 15 36.85 -41.57 -6.48
CA ILE A 15 35.73 -41.71 -7.41
C ILE A 15 34.39 -41.79 -6.67
N GLU A 16 34.29 -42.58 -5.60
CA GLU A 16 33.05 -42.68 -4.81
C GLU A 16 32.66 -41.34 -4.21
N LEU A 17 33.63 -40.57 -3.70
CA LEU A 17 33.36 -39.23 -3.21
C LEU A 17 32.88 -38.29 -4.33
N LEU A 18 33.51 -38.35 -5.52
CA LEU A 18 33.17 -37.52 -6.66
C LEU A 18 31.77 -37.80 -7.20
N VAL A 19 31.34 -39.07 -7.23
CA VAL A 19 29.98 -39.45 -7.65
C VAL A 19 28.94 -38.92 -6.66
N VAL A 20 29.19 -39.02 -5.35
CA VAL A 20 28.25 -38.55 -4.33
C VAL A 20 28.07 -37.04 -4.42
N ILE A 21 29.15 -36.26 -4.57
CA ILE A 21 29.03 -34.81 -4.73
C ILE A 21 28.33 -34.44 -6.04
N ALA A 22 28.54 -35.19 -7.13
CA ALA A 22 27.86 -34.94 -8.40
C ALA A 22 26.33 -35.20 -8.30
N ILE A 23 25.93 -36.25 -7.60
CA ILE A 23 24.51 -36.54 -7.33
C ILE A 23 23.90 -35.45 -6.44
N ILE A 24 24.57 -35.05 -5.36
CA ILE A 24 24.08 -33.98 -4.48
C ILE A 24 23.97 -32.65 -5.25
N ALA A 25 24.97 -32.30 -6.06
CA ALA A 25 24.96 -31.07 -6.85
C ALA A 25 23.81 -31.05 -7.87
N THR A 26 23.56 -32.17 -8.56
CA THR A 26 22.43 -32.28 -9.50
C THR A 26 21.07 -32.23 -8.79
N LEU A 27 20.92 -32.90 -7.64
CA LEU A 27 19.71 -32.81 -6.83
C LEU A 27 19.45 -31.38 -6.33
N ILE A 28 20.46 -30.70 -5.79
CA ILE A 28 20.33 -29.30 -5.35
C ILE A 28 20.00 -28.38 -6.52
N ALA A 29 20.64 -28.57 -7.68
CA ALA A 29 20.37 -27.77 -8.87
C ALA A 29 18.92 -27.91 -9.37
N LEU A 30 18.32 -29.09 -9.24
CA LEU A 30 16.93 -29.32 -9.60
C LEU A 30 15.94 -28.85 -8.52
N LEU A 31 16.32 -28.94 -7.24
CA LEU A 31 15.46 -28.56 -6.12
C LEU A 31 15.43 -27.06 -5.86
N LEU A 32 16.55 -26.35 -6.04
CA LEU A 32 16.64 -24.93 -5.69
C LEU A 32 15.62 -24.06 -6.46
N PRO A 33 15.45 -24.19 -7.80
CA PRO A 33 14.43 -23.43 -8.52
C PRO A 33 13.02 -23.75 -8.03
N ALA A 34 12.72 -25.02 -7.76
CA ALA A 34 11.41 -25.46 -7.27
C ALA A 34 11.10 -24.91 -5.87
N VAL A 35 12.09 -24.90 -4.95
CA VAL A 35 11.91 -24.31 -3.62
C VAL A 35 11.65 -22.81 -3.70
N GLN A 36 12.31 -22.09 -4.60
CA GLN A 36 12.08 -20.65 -4.76
C GLN A 36 10.68 -20.36 -5.34
N GLN A 37 10.25 -21.11 -6.35
CA GLN A 37 8.90 -21.00 -6.90
C GLN A 37 7.83 -21.29 -5.86
N ALA A 38 8.01 -22.34 -5.06
CA ALA A 38 7.10 -22.69 -3.97
C ALA A 38 7.03 -21.58 -2.90
N ARG A 39 8.18 -20.99 -2.53
CA ARG A 39 8.23 -19.87 -1.58
C ARG A 39 7.51 -18.64 -2.11
N GLU A 40 7.68 -18.30 -3.39
CA GLU A 40 6.97 -17.15 -3.98
C GLU A 40 5.47 -17.38 -4.09
N ALA A 41 5.04 -18.59 -4.47
CA ALA A 41 3.62 -18.95 -4.48
C ALA A 41 2.99 -18.83 -3.08
N ALA A 42 3.73 -19.24 -2.04
CA ALA A 42 3.30 -19.08 -0.65
C ALA A 42 3.21 -17.58 -0.25
N ARG A 43 4.19 -16.76 -0.61
CA ARG A 43 4.15 -15.30 -0.34
C ARG A 43 2.98 -14.63 -1.06
N ARG A 44 2.73 -14.97 -2.32
CA ARG A 44 1.56 -14.48 -3.08
C ARG A 44 0.23 -14.89 -2.46
N SER A 45 0.16 -16.10 -1.93
CA SER A 45 -1.02 -16.58 -1.20
C SER A 45 -1.21 -15.80 0.11
N GLN A 46 -0.13 -15.45 0.80
CA GLN A 46 -0.18 -14.61 1.99
C GLN A 46 -0.65 -13.18 1.66
N CYS A 47 -0.13 -12.54 0.60
CA CYS A 47 -0.59 -11.19 0.24
C CYS A 47 -2.08 -11.18 -0.15
N LYS A 48 -2.56 -12.24 -0.83
CA LYS A 48 -3.99 -12.47 -1.07
C LYS A 48 -4.79 -12.61 0.23
N ASN A 49 -4.29 -13.34 1.21
CA ASN A 49 -4.97 -13.50 2.51
C ASN A 49 -5.02 -12.19 3.30
N ASN A 50 -3.95 -11.39 3.27
CA ASN A 50 -3.92 -10.06 3.87
C ASN A 50 -5.00 -9.15 3.26
N LEU A 51 -5.13 -9.12 1.92
CA LEU A 51 -6.21 -8.40 1.25
C LEU A 51 -7.60 -8.90 1.64
N LYS A 52 -7.78 -10.22 1.83
CA LYS A 52 -9.04 -10.78 2.34
C LYS A 52 -9.36 -10.31 3.76
N GLN A 53 -8.36 -10.21 4.63
CA GLN A 53 -8.53 -9.68 5.99
C GLN A 53 -8.92 -8.20 5.94
N LEU A 54 -8.27 -7.40 5.09
CA LEU A 54 -8.63 -5.99 4.88
C LEU A 54 -10.06 -5.85 4.32
N GLY A 55 -10.46 -6.70 3.37
CA GLY A 55 -11.81 -6.70 2.82
C GLY A 55 -12.86 -7.03 3.86
N LEU A 56 -12.63 -8.04 4.70
CA LEU A 56 -13.52 -8.37 5.81
C LEU A 56 -13.64 -7.20 6.79
N ALA A 57 -12.53 -6.54 7.13
CA ALA A 57 -12.54 -5.38 8.02
C ALA A 57 -13.28 -4.18 7.42
N LEU A 58 -13.13 -3.93 6.11
CA LEU A 58 -13.84 -2.87 5.40
C LEU A 58 -15.35 -3.15 5.31
N HIS A 59 -15.74 -4.41 5.12
CA HIS A 59 -17.15 -4.82 5.15
C HIS A 59 -17.74 -4.66 6.55
N ASN A 60 -17.04 -5.13 7.59
CA ASN A 60 -17.49 -4.94 8.98
C ASN A 60 -17.58 -3.44 9.36
N TYR A 61 -16.66 -2.61 8.86
CA TYR A 61 -16.73 -1.17 9.02
C TYR A 61 -18.00 -0.61 8.35
N HIS A 62 -18.28 -1.04 7.11
CA HIS A 62 -19.49 -0.64 6.39
C HIS A 62 -20.76 -1.09 7.12
N ASP A 63 -20.81 -2.30 7.65
CA ASP A 63 -21.94 -2.80 8.43
C ASP A 63 -22.18 -1.96 9.70
N ALA A 64 -21.10 -1.56 10.38
CA ALA A 64 -21.18 -0.76 11.61
C ALA A 64 -21.52 0.72 11.35
N HIS A 65 -21.05 1.32 10.25
CA HIS A 65 -21.16 2.76 9.97
C HIS A 65 -22.07 3.10 8.79
N SER A 66 -22.65 2.09 8.13
CA SER A 66 -23.46 2.20 6.91
C SER A 66 -22.73 2.87 5.71
N ALA A 67 -21.41 2.98 5.76
CA ALA A 67 -20.57 3.56 4.73
C ALA A 67 -19.13 3.05 4.86
N LEU A 68 -18.40 3.03 3.74
CA LEU A 68 -16.96 2.78 3.72
C LEU A 68 -16.21 4.00 4.27
N PRO A 69 -15.02 3.78 4.89
CA PRO A 69 -14.24 4.88 5.42
C PRO A 69 -13.74 5.78 4.28
N PRO A 70 -13.68 7.10 4.50
CA PRO A 70 -13.01 8.01 3.56
C PRO A 70 -11.52 7.68 3.49
N ALA A 71 -10.85 8.10 2.40
CA ALA A 71 -9.40 7.92 2.23
C ALA A 71 -8.63 8.48 3.44
N TYR A 72 -9.02 9.67 3.87
CA TYR A 72 -8.64 10.30 5.12
C TYR A 72 -9.73 11.29 5.55
N VAL A 73 -9.74 11.63 6.84
CA VAL A 73 -10.58 12.70 7.41
C VAL A 73 -9.71 13.88 7.75
N ARG A 74 -9.99 15.01 7.12
CA ARG A 74 -9.40 16.30 7.45
C ARG A 74 -9.96 16.83 8.76
N ASP A 75 -9.06 17.34 9.60
CA ASP A 75 -9.41 18.16 10.74
C ASP A 75 -8.96 19.61 10.48
N PRO A 76 -9.88 20.58 10.34
CA PRO A 76 -9.55 21.96 10.05
C PRO A 76 -8.84 22.68 11.21
N ASN A 77 -8.76 22.08 12.39
CA ASN A 77 -8.11 22.67 13.57
C ASN A 77 -6.67 22.16 13.77
N VAL A 78 -6.19 21.28 12.89
CA VAL A 78 -4.90 20.62 12.99
C VAL A 78 -3.94 21.29 12.02
N THR A 79 -2.73 21.61 12.48
CA THR A 79 -1.74 22.23 11.61
C THR A 79 -1.28 21.26 10.54
N ASP A 80 -0.73 21.84 9.48
CA ASP A 80 -0.48 21.15 8.25
C ASP A 80 0.55 20.00 8.43
N ASP A 81 1.58 20.16 9.24
CA ASP A 81 2.53 19.06 9.46
C ASP A 81 2.05 18.00 10.47
N GLU A 82 0.90 18.21 11.14
CA GLU A 82 0.38 17.28 12.15
C GLU A 82 -0.39 16.06 11.59
N GLY A 83 -0.72 16.12 10.30
CA GLY A 83 -1.34 15.02 9.56
C GLY A 83 -2.81 14.72 9.88
N HIS A 84 -3.36 13.77 9.13
CA HIS A 84 -4.77 13.39 9.16
C HIS A 84 -4.96 11.88 9.20
N TRP A 85 -6.01 11.43 9.90
CA TRP A 85 -6.33 10.00 10.03
C TRP A 85 -6.82 9.41 8.70
N THR A 86 -6.26 8.27 8.32
CA THR A 86 -6.61 7.55 7.08
C THR A 86 -7.61 6.43 7.31
N TRP A 87 -8.13 5.88 6.22
CA TRP A 87 -8.95 4.66 6.24
C TRP A 87 -8.30 3.50 7.01
N THR A 88 -6.97 3.35 6.96
CA THR A 88 -6.26 2.27 7.66
C THR A 88 -6.36 2.38 9.18
N ALA A 89 -6.38 3.61 9.73
CA ALA A 89 -6.62 3.84 11.16
C ALA A 89 -8.07 3.51 11.55
N MET A 90 -9.03 3.85 10.69
CA MET A 90 -10.46 3.68 10.94
C MET A 90 -10.89 2.21 11.00
N ILE A 91 -10.21 1.33 10.25
CA ILE A 91 -10.54 -0.10 10.23
C ILE A 91 -9.87 -0.90 11.35
N LEU A 92 -9.00 -0.31 12.17
CA LEU A 92 -8.26 -1.04 13.22
C LEU A 92 -9.13 -1.87 14.18
N PRO A 93 -10.31 -1.40 14.64
CA PRO A 93 -11.18 -2.21 15.49
C PRO A 93 -11.62 -3.52 14.84
N PHE A 94 -11.72 -3.53 13.51
CA PHE A 94 -12.15 -4.67 12.70
C PHE A 94 -10.99 -5.56 12.23
N MET A 95 -9.75 -5.18 12.56
CA MET A 95 -8.52 -5.90 12.23
C MET A 95 -7.89 -6.58 13.46
N GLU A 96 -8.67 -6.85 14.50
CA GLU A 96 -8.20 -7.32 15.80
C GLU A 96 -7.19 -6.36 16.48
N GLN A 97 -7.18 -5.08 16.07
CA GLN A 97 -6.31 -4.03 16.60
C GLN A 97 -7.10 -2.97 17.39
N ALA A 98 -8.19 -3.36 18.05
CA ALA A 98 -9.02 -2.46 18.86
C ALA A 98 -8.22 -1.76 19.99
N GLY A 99 -7.20 -2.44 20.54
CA GLY A 99 -6.31 -1.85 21.53
C GLY A 99 -5.47 -0.68 20.98
N LEU A 100 -5.01 -0.75 19.73
CA LEU A 100 -4.31 0.36 19.08
C LEU A 100 -5.26 1.52 18.80
N TYR A 101 -6.47 1.22 18.32
CA TYR A 101 -7.48 2.25 18.07
C TYR A 101 -7.77 3.09 19.33
N GLN A 102 -7.89 2.42 20.48
CA GLN A 102 -8.08 3.07 21.78
C GLN A 102 -6.83 3.83 22.22
N LYS A 103 -5.62 3.26 22.08
CA LYS A 103 -4.36 3.96 22.44
C LYS A 103 -4.17 5.27 21.66
N PHE A 104 -4.53 5.24 20.38
CA PHE A 104 -4.47 6.41 19.51
C PHE A 104 -5.58 7.42 19.77
N ASN A 105 -6.63 7.06 20.53
CA ASN A 105 -7.81 7.90 20.77
C ASN A 105 -8.36 8.51 19.46
N ILE A 106 -8.48 7.69 18.42
CA ILE A 106 -8.89 8.14 17.08
C ILE A 106 -10.26 8.84 17.17
N GLY A 107 -10.35 10.04 16.60
CA GLY A 107 -11.55 10.89 16.61
C GLY A 107 -11.60 11.89 17.77
N THR A 108 -10.75 11.76 18.78
CA THR A 108 -10.55 12.77 19.84
C THR A 108 -9.22 13.47 19.69
N ASP A 109 -8.15 12.70 19.45
CA ASP A 109 -6.79 13.23 19.34
C ASP A 109 -6.33 13.33 17.88
N THR A 110 -5.44 14.28 17.64
CA THR A 110 -4.78 14.43 16.33
C THR A 110 -3.75 13.31 16.14
N PRO A 111 -3.41 12.93 14.89
CA PRO A 111 -2.37 11.94 14.64
C PRO A 111 -1.04 12.29 15.32
N SER A 112 -0.63 13.56 15.29
CA SER A 112 0.59 14.03 15.97
C SER A 112 0.58 13.92 17.48
N GLN A 113 -0.56 14.18 18.11
CA GLN A 113 -0.71 14.01 19.56
C GLN A 113 -0.65 12.52 19.94
N ALA A 114 -1.33 11.67 19.17
CA ALA A 114 -1.25 10.22 19.33
C ALA A 114 0.19 9.72 19.12
N PHE A 115 0.90 10.25 18.12
CA PHE A 115 2.29 9.92 17.84
C PHE A 115 3.25 10.42 18.94
N GLY A 116 2.92 11.57 19.56
CA GLY A 116 3.60 12.10 20.74
C GLY A 116 3.65 11.10 21.88
N ARG A 117 2.55 10.38 22.11
CA ARG A 117 2.39 9.41 23.20
C ARG A 117 2.83 8.00 22.83
N GLU A 118 2.54 7.56 21.60
CA GLU A 118 2.67 6.17 21.16
C GLU A 118 3.62 6.04 19.97
N LYS A 119 4.83 6.60 20.09
CA LYS A 119 5.84 6.64 19.01
C LYS A 119 6.13 5.25 18.45
N GLU A 120 6.32 4.28 19.33
CA GLU A 120 6.66 2.91 18.96
C GLU A 120 5.56 2.25 18.13
N ALA A 121 4.30 2.54 18.42
CA ALA A 121 3.16 1.97 17.69
C ALA A 121 3.02 2.56 16.28
N PHE A 122 3.31 3.86 16.10
CA PHE A 122 3.34 4.48 14.78
C PHE A 122 4.50 4.01 13.91
N GLN A 123 5.58 3.49 14.51
CA GLN A 123 6.78 3.02 13.82
C GLN A 123 6.93 1.49 13.81
N ALA A 124 5.93 0.77 14.33
CA ALA A 124 5.93 -0.69 14.39
C ALA A 124 5.64 -1.35 13.03
N ARG A 125 6.04 -2.62 12.91
CA ARG A 125 5.74 -3.46 11.75
C ARG A 125 4.43 -4.20 11.96
N TYR A 126 3.48 -4.04 11.05
CA TYR A 126 2.21 -4.76 11.05
C TYR A 126 2.13 -5.71 9.85
N GLU A 127 2.32 -7.02 10.10
CA GLU A 127 2.44 -8.01 9.01
C GLU A 127 1.18 -8.11 8.13
N THR A 128 0.00 -7.85 8.68
CA THR A 128 -1.25 -7.85 7.89
C THR A 128 -1.29 -6.72 6.85
N PHE A 129 -0.58 -5.63 7.08
CA PHE A 129 -0.50 -4.50 6.16
C PHE A 129 0.70 -4.58 5.22
N ARG A 130 1.49 -5.66 5.28
CA ARG A 130 2.73 -5.80 4.49
C ARG A 130 2.69 -7.04 3.62
N CYS A 131 3.18 -6.92 2.39
CA CYS A 131 3.35 -8.07 1.53
C CYS A 131 4.72 -8.70 1.79
N PRO A 132 4.81 -9.99 2.17
CA PRO A 132 6.09 -10.67 2.43
C PRO A 132 7.04 -10.76 1.24
N SER A 133 6.57 -10.53 0.00
CA SER A 133 7.47 -10.45 -1.17
C SER A 133 8.21 -9.12 -1.25
N ASP A 134 7.72 -8.07 -0.59
CA ASP A 134 8.36 -6.76 -0.58
C ASP A 134 9.49 -6.68 0.46
N THR A 135 10.65 -6.19 0.03
CA THR A 135 11.85 -6.00 0.86
C THR A 135 11.94 -4.61 1.46
N ALA A 136 10.83 -3.89 1.50
CA ALA A 136 10.76 -2.55 2.03
C ALA A 136 11.35 -2.43 3.45
N PRO A 137 11.95 -1.27 3.80
CA PRO A 137 12.42 -0.99 5.16
C PRO A 137 11.27 -1.00 6.18
N LEU A 138 11.59 -0.76 7.46
CA LEU A 138 10.53 -0.63 8.48
C LEU A 138 9.69 0.64 8.26
N LEU A 139 10.38 1.74 7.97
CA LEU A 139 9.84 3.09 7.80
C LEU A 139 10.29 3.65 6.46
N HIS A 140 9.56 4.62 5.92
CA HIS A 140 10.05 5.39 4.78
C HIS A 140 11.34 6.13 5.14
N ASN A 141 12.33 6.07 4.26
CA ASN A 141 13.52 6.88 4.39
C ASN A 141 13.40 8.10 3.46
N ALA A 142 13.08 9.25 4.04
CA ALA A 142 12.91 10.52 3.33
C ALA A 142 14.15 10.91 2.50
N THR A 143 15.35 10.47 2.88
CA THR A 143 16.60 10.84 2.20
C THR A 143 16.92 10.03 0.94
N LEU A 144 16.18 8.96 0.63
CA LEU A 144 16.55 8.06 -0.47
C LEU A 144 16.19 8.57 -1.87
N ILE A 145 15.44 9.67 -1.98
CA ILE A 145 15.14 10.24 -3.29
C ILE A 145 15.29 11.77 -3.24
N SER A 146 16.40 12.27 -3.81
CA SER A 146 16.66 13.71 -3.93
C SER A 146 15.51 14.41 -4.66
N GLY A 147 14.91 15.43 -4.03
CA GLY A 147 13.73 16.14 -4.57
C GLY A 147 12.38 15.59 -4.11
N TYR A 148 12.38 14.64 -3.17
CA TYR A 148 11.19 14.07 -2.53
C TYR A 148 11.22 14.16 -1.00
N ASP A 149 12.12 14.99 -0.45
CA ASP A 149 12.05 15.43 0.93
C ASP A 149 10.63 16.00 1.18
N GLY A 150 9.92 15.46 2.16
CA GLY A 150 8.59 15.95 2.51
C GLY A 150 7.42 15.35 1.72
N LEU A 151 7.57 14.22 1.02
CA LEU A 151 6.40 13.43 0.64
C LEU A 151 5.66 12.97 1.92
N GLY A 152 4.34 12.79 1.84
CA GLY A 152 3.39 12.50 2.95
C GLY A 152 3.62 11.25 3.82
N PHE A 153 4.85 10.75 3.92
CA PHE A 153 5.30 9.55 4.61
C PHE A 153 5.86 9.79 6.03
N ALA A 154 5.74 11.01 6.52
CA ALA A 154 6.13 11.43 7.86
C ALA A 154 5.08 12.39 8.39
N ILE A 155 5.03 12.61 9.70
CA ILE A 155 4.21 13.64 10.34
C ILE A 155 5.00 14.23 11.51
N ASP A 156 4.59 15.40 11.97
CA ASP A 156 5.14 15.98 13.18
C ASP A 156 4.70 15.18 14.40
N ARG A 157 5.54 15.19 15.43
CA ARG A 157 5.27 14.59 16.72
C ARG A 157 5.13 15.69 17.74
N ILE A 158 3.97 15.76 18.38
CA ILE A 158 3.70 16.69 19.49
C ILE A 158 3.70 15.89 20.79
N PRO A 159 4.84 15.80 21.51
CA PRO A 159 4.90 15.07 22.77
C PRO A 159 4.06 15.78 23.85
N PRO A 160 3.58 15.05 24.90
CA PRO A 160 2.88 15.66 26.03
C PRO A 160 3.70 16.74 26.76
N SER A 161 5.03 16.66 26.67
CA SER A 161 5.97 17.63 27.20
C SER A 161 7.22 17.68 26.33
N GLY A 162 7.70 18.87 25.98
CA GLY A 162 8.92 19.06 25.19
C GLY A 162 8.66 19.78 23.86
N PRO A 163 9.71 19.96 23.05
CA PRO A 163 9.58 20.57 21.73
C PRO A 163 8.87 19.62 20.75
N VAL A 164 8.22 20.21 19.73
CA VAL A 164 7.72 19.48 18.57
C VAL A 164 8.90 18.90 17.79
N GLU A 165 8.82 17.62 17.42
CA GLU A 165 9.78 16.97 16.52
C GLU A 165 9.14 16.85 15.14
N SER A 166 9.71 17.51 14.14
CA SER A 166 9.14 17.53 12.80
C SER A 166 9.63 16.38 11.92
N ASP A 167 8.83 16.05 10.90
CA ASP A 167 9.18 15.11 9.81
C ASP A 167 9.57 13.70 10.28
N LEU A 168 8.90 13.16 11.31
CA LEU A 168 9.17 11.81 11.77
C LEU A 168 8.42 10.76 10.93
N PRO A 169 9.10 9.75 10.37
CA PRO A 169 8.48 8.78 9.48
C PRO A 169 7.57 7.82 10.25
N ILE A 170 6.49 7.40 9.58
CA ILE A 170 5.49 6.46 10.10
C ILE A 170 5.58 5.11 9.38
N ALA A 171 4.92 4.10 9.94
CA ALA A 171 4.88 2.75 9.40
C ALA A 171 4.30 2.75 7.98
N LEU A 172 4.83 1.84 7.15
CA LEU A 172 4.41 1.68 5.77
C LEU A 172 3.38 0.55 5.61
N THR A 173 2.60 0.62 4.53
CA THR A 173 1.65 -0.40 4.08
C THR A 173 1.87 -0.72 2.61
N ASN A 174 1.75 -1.99 2.24
CA ASN A 174 1.76 -2.41 0.83
C ASN A 174 0.37 -2.41 0.20
N TYR A 175 -0.65 -1.99 0.93
CA TYR A 175 -2.03 -1.99 0.48
C TYR A 175 -2.59 -0.58 0.53
N VAL A 176 -3.00 -0.07 -0.64
CA VAL A 176 -3.50 1.29 -0.82
C VAL A 176 -4.92 1.27 -1.38
N GLY A 177 -5.76 2.19 -0.92
CA GLY A 177 -7.14 2.29 -1.38
C GLY A 177 -7.22 2.75 -2.84
N SER A 178 -8.32 2.43 -3.53
CA SER A 178 -8.56 2.93 -4.90
C SER A 178 -9.26 4.27 -4.91
N ASN A 179 -8.67 5.27 -5.59
CA ASN A 179 -9.21 6.62 -5.66
C ASN A 179 -9.43 7.15 -7.09
N ASN A 180 -8.53 6.91 -8.04
CA ASN A 180 -8.54 7.70 -9.27
C ASN A 180 -8.11 6.94 -10.54
N THR A 181 -8.73 7.32 -11.65
CA THR A 181 -8.47 6.80 -13.00
C THR A 181 -7.48 7.64 -13.78
N ASN A 182 -7.52 8.98 -13.67
CA ASN A 182 -6.79 9.85 -14.59
C ASN A 182 -6.32 11.17 -13.91
N LEU A 183 -5.50 11.96 -14.63
CA LEU A 183 -4.84 13.25 -14.34
C LEU A 183 -5.65 14.35 -13.63
N ILE A 184 -6.94 14.11 -13.39
CA ILE A 184 -7.92 15.01 -12.76
C ILE A 184 -7.48 15.50 -11.36
N ARG A 185 -6.40 14.96 -10.75
CA ARG A 185 -5.89 15.47 -9.46
C ARG A 185 -4.40 15.72 -9.39
N THR A 186 -3.65 15.42 -10.44
CA THR A 186 -2.23 15.78 -10.50
C THR A 186 -2.04 17.19 -11.07
N GLY A 187 -3.03 17.70 -11.82
CA GLY A 187 -3.08 19.08 -12.31
C GLY A 187 -4.30 19.91 -11.87
N THR A 188 -5.23 19.35 -11.08
CA THR A 188 -6.44 20.07 -10.62
C THR A 188 -6.43 20.16 -9.10
N PRO A 189 -6.52 21.38 -8.52
CA PRO A 189 -6.44 21.58 -7.09
C PRO A 189 -7.54 20.83 -6.34
N THR A 190 -7.21 20.35 -5.14
CA THR A 190 -8.25 20.06 -4.17
C THR A 190 -8.85 21.38 -3.70
N ASP A 191 -10.11 21.61 -4.04
CA ASP A 191 -10.88 22.64 -3.38
C ASP A 191 -11.39 22.08 -2.04
N TYR A 192 -10.90 22.69 -0.96
CA TYR A 192 -11.18 22.33 0.43
C TYR A 192 -12.64 22.51 0.83
N THR A 193 -13.45 23.19 0.01
CA THR A 193 -14.90 23.34 0.21
C THR A 193 -15.71 22.19 -0.37
N VAL A 194 -15.12 21.41 -1.29
CA VAL A 194 -15.81 20.35 -2.05
C VAL A 194 -15.12 18.97 -1.98
N GLY A 195 -13.99 18.85 -1.27
CA GLY A 195 -13.27 17.58 -1.07
C GLY A 195 -12.59 17.10 -2.35
N THR A 196 -12.47 15.78 -2.55
CA THR A 196 -11.85 15.21 -3.77
C THR A 196 -12.78 15.24 -4.97
N THR A 197 -13.17 16.44 -5.41
CA THR A 197 -14.00 16.67 -6.60
C THR A 197 -13.31 16.05 -7.82
N GLY A 198 -14.04 15.20 -8.56
CA GLY A 198 -13.52 14.44 -9.70
C GLY A 198 -12.95 13.06 -9.37
N GLY A 199 -12.81 12.68 -8.09
CA GLY A 199 -12.45 11.32 -7.69
C GLY A 199 -13.54 10.31 -8.10
N LEU A 200 -13.16 9.35 -8.94
CA LEU A 200 -14.04 8.31 -9.48
C LEU A 200 -14.00 7.00 -8.69
N GLY A 201 -12.97 6.80 -7.87
CA GLY A 201 -12.81 5.61 -7.03
C GLY A 201 -13.52 5.67 -5.68
N VAL A 202 -13.41 4.54 -4.97
CA VAL A 202 -14.13 4.29 -3.71
C VAL A 202 -13.61 5.18 -2.56
N PHE A 203 -12.30 5.25 -2.39
CA PHE A 203 -11.66 5.99 -1.30
C PHE A 203 -11.48 7.44 -1.71
N ARG A 204 -12.18 8.36 -1.05
CA ARG A 204 -12.13 9.80 -1.32
C ARG A 204 -11.88 10.58 -0.03
N GLY A 205 -11.15 11.68 -0.10
CA GLY A 205 -10.89 12.55 1.05
C GLY A 205 -12.18 13.24 1.50
N ASP A 206 -12.46 13.22 2.80
CA ASP A 206 -13.66 13.78 3.45
C ASP A 206 -15.01 13.23 2.94
N VAL A 207 -15.01 12.13 2.17
CA VAL A 207 -16.23 11.56 1.59
C VAL A 207 -16.31 10.07 1.84
N SER A 208 -17.37 9.65 2.55
CA SER A 208 -17.72 8.24 2.73
C SER A 208 -18.64 7.76 1.61
N ILE A 209 -18.35 6.57 1.07
CA ILE A 209 -19.13 5.93 0.00
C ILE A 209 -19.91 4.75 0.55
N ARG A 210 -21.16 4.57 0.13
CA ARG A 210 -21.95 3.38 0.46
C ARG A 210 -21.92 2.40 -0.70
N PHE A 211 -22.10 1.10 -0.45
CA PHE A 211 -22.18 0.10 -1.52
C PHE A 211 -23.24 0.43 -2.59
N ARG A 212 -24.37 1.02 -2.20
CA ARG A 212 -25.40 1.47 -3.17
C ARG A 212 -24.94 2.57 -4.13
N ASP A 213 -23.90 3.33 -3.76
CA ASP A 213 -23.40 4.45 -4.55
C ASP A 213 -22.40 3.95 -5.62
N ILE A 214 -22.07 2.65 -5.60
CA ILE A 214 -21.20 1.96 -6.57
C ILE A 214 -22.09 1.26 -7.59
N THR A 215 -22.43 1.98 -8.66
CA THR A 215 -23.41 1.53 -9.66
C THR A 215 -22.82 0.59 -10.71
N ASP A 216 -21.50 0.59 -10.89
CA ASP A 216 -20.81 -0.24 -11.89
C ASP A 216 -20.63 -1.71 -11.43
N GLY A 217 -20.98 -1.98 -10.16
CA GLY A 217 -21.02 -3.31 -9.57
C GLY A 217 -19.89 -3.57 -8.59
N LEU A 218 -20.22 -4.12 -7.41
CA LEU A 218 -19.23 -4.36 -6.34
C LEU A 218 -18.13 -5.35 -6.75
N SER A 219 -18.44 -6.29 -7.66
CA SER A 219 -17.48 -7.28 -8.18
C SER A 219 -16.62 -6.75 -9.33
N ASN A 220 -16.85 -5.51 -9.79
CA ASN A 220 -16.13 -4.90 -10.91
C ASN A 220 -15.48 -3.56 -10.51
N THR A 221 -15.41 -3.29 -9.22
CA THR A 221 -14.78 -2.09 -8.68
C THR A 221 -13.66 -2.50 -7.74
N ILE A 222 -12.47 -1.98 -7.96
CA ILE A 222 -11.31 -2.14 -7.11
C ILE A 222 -11.52 -1.33 -5.83
N LEU A 223 -11.36 -1.99 -4.69
CA LEU A 223 -11.40 -1.40 -3.37
C LEU A 223 -9.97 -1.06 -2.90
N VAL A 224 -9.07 -2.05 -2.88
CA VAL A 224 -7.68 -1.91 -2.42
C VAL A 224 -6.75 -2.66 -3.38
N GLY A 225 -5.58 -2.10 -3.68
CA GLY A 225 -4.56 -2.75 -4.50
C GLY A 225 -3.20 -2.80 -3.81
N GLU A 226 -2.30 -3.65 -4.31
CA GLU A 226 -0.93 -3.68 -3.82
C GLU A 226 -0.10 -2.52 -4.38
N ARG A 227 0.81 -2.02 -3.55
CA ARG A 227 1.89 -1.13 -3.94
C ARG A 227 3.19 -1.55 -3.27
N ALA A 228 4.17 -1.92 -4.08
CA ALA A 228 5.49 -2.26 -3.62
C ALA A 228 6.26 -0.99 -3.23
N TYR A 229 7.25 -1.14 -2.36
CA TYR A 229 8.21 -0.09 -2.06
C TYR A 229 9.22 0.07 -3.19
N GLU A 230 9.62 -1.04 -3.81
CA GLU A 230 10.61 -1.08 -4.88
C GLU A 230 10.34 -2.27 -5.82
N ILE A 231 10.42 -2.03 -7.14
CA ILE A 231 10.34 -3.05 -8.19
C ILE A 231 11.54 -2.89 -9.13
N ALA A 232 12.27 -3.98 -9.41
CA ALA A 232 13.38 -3.99 -10.37
C ALA A 232 14.37 -2.81 -10.23
N ASP A 233 14.83 -2.54 -9.00
CA ASP A 233 15.75 -1.44 -8.63
C ASP A 233 15.17 -0.02 -8.81
N HIS A 234 13.84 0.07 -8.96
CA HIS A 234 13.11 1.32 -9.07
C HIS A 234 12.21 1.52 -7.86
N VAL A 235 12.35 2.68 -7.22
CA VAL A 235 11.54 3.01 -6.03
C VAL A 235 10.12 3.33 -6.49
N MET A 236 9.14 2.66 -5.87
CA MET A 236 7.71 2.88 -6.09
C MET A 236 7.06 3.62 -4.93
N LEU A 237 7.65 3.62 -3.73
CA LEU A 237 7.06 4.22 -2.51
C LEU A 237 5.72 3.55 -2.12
N ALA A 238 5.82 2.57 -1.22
CA ALA A 238 4.68 1.95 -0.54
C ALA A 238 3.78 3.02 0.14
N GLY A 239 2.58 2.63 0.57
CA GLY A 239 1.68 3.56 1.27
C GLY A 239 2.09 3.83 2.72
N THR A 240 1.45 4.83 3.35
CA THR A 240 1.53 5.07 4.80
C THR A 240 0.42 4.37 5.56
N LEU A 241 0.74 3.99 6.79
CA LEU A 241 -0.22 3.48 7.75
C LEU A 241 -0.66 4.59 8.72
N PHE A 242 -1.92 4.55 9.10
CA PHE A 242 -2.61 5.42 10.07
C PHE A 242 -2.83 6.87 9.64
N ALA A 243 -1.80 7.56 9.19
CA ALA A 243 -1.86 9.01 8.95
C ALA A 243 -1.27 9.41 7.59
N VAL A 244 -1.68 10.58 7.11
CA VAL A 244 -1.14 11.25 5.92
C VAL A 244 -0.89 12.72 6.19
N ARG A 245 0.09 13.30 5.48
CA ARG A 245 0.27 14.76 5.32
C ARG A 245 0.54 15.09 3.86
N ASP A 246 0.53 16.36 3.47
CA ASP A 246 0.89 16.75 2.09
C ASP A 246 2.39 16.77 1.83
N ARG A 247 2.68 16.89 0.53
CA ARG A 247 3.98 17.12 -0.07
C ARG A 247 4.46 18.56 0.20
N ASN A 248 5.78 18.70 0.45
CA ASN A 248 6.54 19.96 0.51
C ASN A 248 6.40 20.82 1.79
N ASN A 249 6.10 20.25 2.96
CA ASN A 249 6.06 21.05 4.21
C ASN A 249 5.02 22.19 4.19
N LEU A 250 3.98 22.03 3.35
CA LEU A 250 2.83 22.92 3.23
C LEU A 250 1.54 22.28 3.79
N GLY A 251 1.68 21.05 4.33
CA GLY A 251 0.69 20.12 4.89
C GLY A 251 -0.61 19.81 4.13
N PRO A 252 -1.39 18.79 4.63
CA PRO A 252 -2.41 17.97 3.96
C PRO A 252 -3.50 18.79 3.30
N THR A 253 -3.66 20.04 3.70
CA THR A 253 -4.66 20.92 3.18
C THR A 253 -4.01 22.26 3.17
N CYS A 254 -3.31 22.63 2.10
CA CYS A 254 -2.70 23.95 2.10
C CYS A 254 -3.79 25.04 2.04
N GLN A 255 -4.38 25.30 3.19
CA GLN A 255 -5.34 26.34 3.51
C GLN A 255 -4.66 27.70 3.29
N ASP A 256 -3.32 27.71 3.43
CA ASP A 256 -2.44 28.86 3.23
C ASP A 256 -1.62 28.77 1.91
N CYS A 257 -1.94 27.85 0.99
CA CYS A 257 -1.31 27.86 -0.33
C CYS A 257 -1.63 29.16 -1.08
N PRO A 258 -0.66 29.77 -1.78
CA PRO A 258 -0.95 30.74 -2.81
C PRO A 258 -1.91 30.15 -3.85
N ALA A 259 -2.86 30.94 -4.33
CA ALA A 259 -3.77 30.52 -5.40
C ALA A 259 -2.95 30.00 -6.60
N GLY A 260 -3.23 28.76 -7.04
CA GLY A 260 -2.48 28.09 -8.11
C GLY A 260 -1.34 27.17 -7.65
N VAL A 261 -1.08 27.06 -6.33
CA VAL A 261 -0.22 26.00 -5.78
C VAL A 261 -1.09 24.77 -5.56
N HIS A 262 -0.78 23.72 -6.31
CA HIS A 262 -1.58 22.50 -6.41
C HIS A 262 -0.85 21.37 -5.69
N ALA A 263 -1.36 20.93 -4.55
CA ALA A 263 -0.75 19.89 -3.77
C ALA A 263 -1.71 18.69 -3.57
N VAL A 264 -1.12 17.49 -3.52
CA VAL A 264 -1.81 16.20 -3.69
C VAL A 264 -2.34 15.69 -2.33
N GLN A 265 -2.36 16.53 -1.31
CA GLN A 265 -3.00 16.33 0.00
C GLN A 265 -2.66 15.01 0.69
N GLY A 266 -1.44 14.50 0.52
CA GLY A 266 -1.04 13.19 1.05
C GLY A 266 -1.85 12.01 0.52
N LEU A 267 -2.80 12.25 -0.39
CA LEU A 267 -3.74 11.25 -0.87
C LEU A 267 -2.99 10.09 -1.51
N THR A 268 -1.99 10.41 -2.34
CA THR A 268 -1.10 9.43 -2.99
C THR A 268 -0.33 8.53 -2.03
N SER A 269 -0.17 8.92 -0.76
CA SER A 269 0.44 8.05 0.24
C SER A 269 -0.53 7.04 0.87
N ALA A 270 -1.85 7.28 0.85
CA ALA A 270 -2.87 6.34 1.34
C ALA A 270 -3.66 5.61 0.24
N VAL A 271 -3.66 6.15 -0.99
CA VAL A 271 -4.41 5.61 -2.13
C VAL A 271 -3.54 5.45 -3.37
N GLY A 272 -3.97 4.55 -4.25
CA GLY A 272 -3.43 4.37 -5.59
C GLY A 272 -4.27 5.07 -6.66
N HIS A 273 -3.62 5.37 -7.78
CA HIS A 273 -4.26 5.87 -8.99
C HIS A 273 -3.82 5.10 -10.24
N MET A 274 -4.58 5.23 -11.32
CA MET A 274 -4.44 4.43 -12.54
C MET A 274 -4.02 5.24 -13.77
N GLN A 275 -3.48 6.45 -13.57
CA GLN A 275 -2.87 7.27 -14.62
C GLN A 275 -1.80 6.49 -15.43
N PHE A 276 -1.17 5.51 -14.80
CA PHE A 276 -0.26 4.59 -15.46
C PHE A 276 -0.68 3.16 -15.12
N GLY A 277 -0.31 2.23 -16.00
CA GLY A 277 -0.51 0.81 -15.78
C GLY A 277 0.18 0.27 -14.53
N ILE A 278 -0.05 -1.02 -14.32
CA ILE A 278 0.54 -1.78 -13.22
C ILE A 278 2.04 -1.97 -13.47
N ASN A 279 2.85 -1.89 -12.40
CA ASN A 279 4.31 -2.03 -12.46
C ASN A 279 4.97 -1.09 -13.50
N PRO A 280 4.65 0.22 -13.50
CA PRO A 280 5.16 1.13 -14.51
C PRO A 280 6.69 1.27 -14.38
N PRO A 281 7.45 1.31 -15.49
CA PRO A 281 8.89 1.54 -15.43
C PRO A 281 9.17 2.94 -14.88
N GLN A 282 10.20 3.08 -14.04
CA GLN A 282 10.57 4.40 -13.51
C GLN A 282 11.32 5.20 -14.57
N ILE A 283 10.65 6.20 -15.12
CA ILE A 283 11.22 7.17 -16.05
C ILE A 283 11.00 8.59 -15.50
N SER A 284 11.87 9.01 -14.58
CA SER A 284 11.92 10.34 -13.94
C SER A 284 10.63 10.82 -13.22
N ASN A 285 10.79 11.83 -12.35
CA ASN A 285 9.78 12.35 -11.42
C ASN A 285 8.44 12.65 -12.08
N ASP A 286 7.41 11.86 -11.76
CA ASP A 286 6.05 12.31 -11.47
C ASP A 286 5.08 11.12 -11.39
N TYR A 287 4.21 11.15 -10.38
CA TYR A 287 2.97 10.38 -10.12
C TYR A 287 2.96 8.84 -10.25
N ARG A 288 3.83 8.22 -11.06
CA ARG A 288 4.00 6.76 -11.22
C ARG A 288 4.23 6.02 -9.92
N LEU A 289 4.86 6.68 -8.95
CA LEU A 289 5.09 6.16 -7.60
C LEU A 289 3.77 5.81 -6.88
N ALA A 290 2.69 6.53 -7.15
CA ALA A 290 1.40 6.24 -6.52
C ALA A 290 0.54 5.23 -7.32
N CYS A 291 1.07 4.62 -8.38
CA CYS A 291 0.40 3.55 -9.10
C CYS A 291 0.53 2.20 -8.40
N TYR A 292 -0.29 1.25 -8.82
CA TYR A 292 -0.26 -0.10 -8.27
C TYR A 292 0.95 -0.86 -8.75
N SER A 293 1.58 -1.60 -7.83
CA SER A 293 2.77 -2.37 -8.13
C SER A 293 2.95 -3.53 -7.16
N SER A 294 3.59 -4.59 -7.64
CA SER A 294 3.90 -5.77 -6.83
C SER A 294 5.18 -6.41 -7.31
N ARG A 295 5.87 -7.11 -6.40
CA ARG A 295 7.03 -7.94 -6.75
C ARG A 295 6.64 -9.32 -7.26
N HIS A 296 5.34 -9.62 -7.27
CA HIS A 296 4.81 -10.80 -7.92
C HIS A 296 4.97 -10.67 -9.44
N VAL A 297 5.39 -11.75 -10.07
CA VAL A 297 5.62 -11.77 -11.52
C VAL A 297 4.30 -11.62 -12.27
N GLY A 298 4.23 -10.65 -13.18
CA GLY A 298 3.18 -10.53 -14.20
C GLY A 298 1.92 -9.77 -13.79
N GLY A 299 1.89 -9.13 -12.61
CA GLY A 299 0.71 -8.39 -12.15
C GLY A 299 0.65 -8.10 -10.66
N VAL A 300 -0.53 -7.65 -10.20
CA VAL A 300 -0.82 -7.19 -8.84
C VAL A 300 -2.07 -7.87 -8.30
N GLN A 301 -2.11 -8.11 -6.98
CA GLN A 301 -3.35 -8.50 -6.33
C GLN A 301 -4.23 -7.28 -6.05
N PHE A 302 -5.51 -7.38 -6.37
CA PHE A 302 -6.53 -6.39 -6.07
C PHE A 302 -7.67 -7.02 -5.29
N LEU A 303 -8.08 -6.34 -4.23
CA LEU A 303 -9.34 -6.56 -3.53
C LEU A 303 -10.44 -5.77 -4.23
N LEU A 304 -11.51 -6.45 -4.63
CA LEU A 304 -12.71 -5.81 -5.17
C LEU A 304 -13.71 -5.52 -4.04
N VAL A 305 -14.68 -4.66 -4.32
CA VAL A 305 -15.63 -4.19 -3.31
C VAL A 305 -16.50 -5.32 -2.76
N ASP A 306 -16.78 -6.36 -3.54
CA ASP A 306 -17.50 -7.56 -3.09
C ASP A 306 -16.68 -8.46 -2.13
N GLY A 307 -15.41 -8.10 -1.86
CA GLY A 307 -14.51 -8.87 -1.02
C GLY A 307 -13.73 -9.96 -1.75
N SER A 308 -13.94 -10.14 -3.06
CA SER A 308 -13.13 -11.03 -3.91
C SER A 308 -11.70 -10.47 -4.08
N VAL A 309 -10.72 -11.35 -4.30
CA VAL A 309 -9.33 -10.93 -4.56
C VAL A 309 -8.85 -11.56 -5.85
N HIS A 310 -8.50 -10.71 -6.79
CA HIS A 310 -8.13 -11.04 -8.16
C HIS A 310 -6.68 -10.62 -8.42
N PHE A 311 -5.96 -11.47 -9.14
CA PHE A 311 -4.64 -11.09 -9.64
C PHE A 311 -4.82 -10.54 -11.05
N ILE A 312 -4.60 -9.25 -11.21
CA ILE A 312 -4.77 -8.55 -12.48
C ILE A 312 -3.40 -8.44 -13.15
N SER A 313 -3.34 -8.80 -14.44
CA SER A 313 -2.09 -8.78 -15.19
C SER A 313 -1.59 -7.36 -15.40
N GLU A 314 -0.28 -7.20 -15.40
CA GLU A 314 0.35 -5.93 -15.80
C GLU A 314 0.16 -5.57 -17.28
N ASN A 315 -0.33 -6.51 -18.10
CA ASN A 315 -0.70 -6.28 -19.50
C ASN A 315 -2.19 -5.99 -19.69
N ILE A 316 -2.93 -5.71 -18.60
CA ILE A 316 -4.31 -5.24 -18.72
C ILE A 316 -4.36 -3.99 -19.60
N ASP A 317 -5.45 -3.82 -20.35
CA ASP A 317 -5.69 -2.61 -21.12
C ASP A 317 -5.67 -1.39 -20.18
N ASP A 318 -4.61 -0.60 -20.33
CA ASP A 318 -4.37 0.66 -19.67
C ASP A 318 -4.20 1.76 -20.72
N GLN A 319 -4.57 2.99 -20.37
CA GLN A 319 -4.21 4.16 -21.14
C GLN A 319 -3.34 5.09 -20.28
N THR A 320 -2.24 5.57 -20.89
CA THR A 320 -1.37 6.59 -20.29
C THR A 320 -1.67 7.99 -20.82
N ASP A 321 -2.86 8.18 -21.36
CA ASP A 321 -3.34 9.42 -21.94
C ASP A 321 -3.63 10.46 -20.84
N THR A 322 -3.58 11.75 -21.21
CA THR A 322 -3.78 12.88 -20.27
C THR A 322 -5.20 13.45 -20.30
N ALA A 323 -6.09 12.92 -21.14
CA ALA A 323 -7.49 13.26 -21.27
C ALA A 323 -8.31 12.64 -20.13
N SER A 324 -9.31 13.38 -19.64
CA SER A 324 -10.10 13.02 -18.45
C SER A 324 -11.18 11.94 -18.70
N ALA A 325 -11.00 11.07 -19.69
CA ALA A 325 -11.95 10.02 -20.01
C ALA A 325 -11.60 8.73 -19.23
N THR A 326 -12.61 8.04 -18.71
CA THR A 326 -12.47 6.65 -18.24
C THR A 326 -12.70 5.75 -19.46
N ASP A 327 -11.62 5.28 -20.08
CA ASP A 327 -11.74 4.59 -21.37
C ASP A 327 -11.03 3.24 -21.44
N SER A 328 -9.98 3.03 -20.65
CA SER A 328 -9.30 1.74 -20.51
C SER A 328 -10.00 0.80 -19.52
N VAL A 329 -9.74 -0.51 -19.64
CA VAL A 329 -10.32 -1.50 -18.71
C VAL A 329 -9.86 -1.25 -17.27
N LEU A 330 -8.58 -0.94 -17.06
CA LEU A 330 -8.05 -0.68 -15.72
C LEU A 330 -8.76 0.51 -15.07
N GLU A 331 -8.94 1.62 -15.80
CA GLU A 331 -9.63 2.80 -15.27
C GLU A 331 -11.11 2.51 -14.93
N ARG A 332 -11.82 1.73 -15.76
CA ARG A 332 -13.20 1.34 -15.44
C ARG A 332 -13.29 0.55 -14.15
N LEU A 333 -12.30 -0.30 -13.87
CA LEU A 333 -12.22 -1.03 -12.60
C LEU A 333 -11.94 -0.12 -11.40
N ALA A 334 -11.37 1.09 -11.57
CA ALA A 334 -11.31 2.07 -10.48
C ALA A 334 -12.64 2.77 -10.25
N ALA A 335 -13.39 3.03 -11.31
CA ALA A 335 -14.57 3.88 -11.26
C ALA A 335 -15.72 3.20 -10.50
N ILE A 336 -16.55 4.02 -9.86
CA ILE A 336 -17.75 3.56 -9.14
C ILE A 336 -19.07 3.89 -9.87
N ARG A 337 -19.02 4.76 -10.89
CA ARG A 337 -20.21 5.29 -11.58
C ARG A 337 -19.98 5.75 -13.03
N ASP A 338 -19.14 5.06 -13.79
CA ASP A 338 -18.90 5.35 -15.21
C ASP A 338 -19.97 4.74 -16.14
N GLY A 339 -20.80 3.82 -15.64
CA GLY A 339 -21.86 3.14 -16.39
C GLY A 339 -21.36 2.04 -17.33
N ALA A 340 -20.07 1.71 -17.29
CA ALA A 340 -19.40 0.75 -18.16
C ALA A 340 -18.91 -0.48 -17.38
N VAL A 341 -19.84 -1.41 -17.13
CA VAL A 341 -19.56 -2.66 -16.42
C VAL A 341 -18.55 -3.52 -17.20
N VAL A 342 -17.42 -3.84 -16.58
CA VAL A 342 -16.41 -4.76 -17.14
C VAL A 342 -16.86 -6.22 -16.93
N GLY A 343 -16.79 -7.04 -17.99
CA GLY A 343 -17.27 -8.43 -17.96
C GLY A 343 -16.21 -9.47 -17.58
N GLU A 344 -15.04 -9.42 -18.20
CA GLU A 344 -13.87 -10.26 -17.90
C GLU A 344 -12.61 -9.38 -18.00
N PHE A 345 -11.66 -9.57 -17.08
CA PHE A 345 -10.43 -8.78 -16.97
C PHE A 345 -9.30 -9.58 -16.31
#